data_AF-A0A7L3ACN5-F1
#
_entry.id   AF-A0A7L3ACN5-F1
#
_cell.length_a   1.000
_cell.length_b   1.000
_cell.length_c   1.000
_cell.angle_alpha   90.00
_cell.angle_beta   90.00
_cell.angle_gamma   90.00
#
_symmetry.space_group_name_H-M   'P 1'
#
loop_
_entity.id
_entity.type
_entity.pdbx_description
1 polymer ?
#
loop_
_entity_poly.entity_id
_entity_poly.type
_entity_poly.pdbx_seq_one_letter_code
_entity_poly.pdbx_strand_id
1 'polypeptide(L)'
;MNELQALLNDGLIRTKHVENAAVINIKQRKVCASTFGFNVPPENALNLIHAFHKNLLQVRKEGLYFKEKHYKCVRADENSIYLKNPDGGLIAVKTKTFILVATYGVGMYPSVCVEAVETL
;
A
#
# COMPACT_ATOMS: atom_id res chain seq x y z
N MET A 1 3.00 7.18 -21.97
CA MET A 1 2.16 7.12 -20.74
C MET A 1 2.56 5.84 -20.01
N ASN A 2 2.93 5.90 -18.73
CA ASN A 2 3.37 4.71 -17.99
C ASN A 2 2.13 3.81 -17.75
N GLU A 3 2.13 2.57 -18.25
CA GLU A 3 0.98 1.65 -18.14
C GLU A 3 0.56 1.42 -16.69
N LEU A 4 1.53 1.38 -15.76
CA LEU A 4 1.27 1.30 -14.32
C LEU A 4 0.47 2.50 -13.81
N GLN A 5 0.73 3.70 -14.35
CA GLN A 5 0.00 4.90 -13.95
C GLN A 5 -1.46 4.84 -14.40
N ALA A 6 -1.71 4.37 -15.63
CA ALA A 6 -3.06 4.19 -16.13
C ALA A 6 -3.82 3.15 -15.28
N LEU A 7 -3.17 2.02 -14.99
CA LEU A 7 -3.72 0.96 -14.14
C LEU A 7 -4.11 1.45 -12.74
N LEU A 8 -3.28 2.27 -12.08
CA LEU A 8 -3.64 2.88 -10.79
C LEU A 8 -4.85 3.82 -10.89
N ASN A 9 -4.87 4.67 -11.91
CA ASN A 9 -5.94 5.67 -12.06
C ASN A 9 -7.28 5.00 -12.42
N ASP A 10 -7.25 4.06 -13.36
CA ASP A 10 -8.42 3.41 -13.93
C ASP A 10 -8.97 2.31 -13.03
N GLY A 11 -8.08 1.52 -12.42
CA GLY A 11 -8.43 0.36 -11.60
C GLY A 11 -8.74 0.72 -10.15
N LEU A 12 -8.09 1.74 -9.58
CA LEU A 12 -8.24 2.09 -8.17
C LEU A 12 -8.92 3.44 -7.95
N ILE A 13 -8.34 4.53 -8.42
CA ILE A 13 -8.82 5.88 -8.06
C ILE A 13 -10.22 6.18 -8.60
N ARG A 14 -10.52 5.78 -9.84
CA ARG A 14 -11.84 5.99 -10.44
C ARG A 14 -12.98 5.30 -9.69
N THR A 15 -12.68 4.26 -8.90
CA THR A 15 -13.68 3.56 -8.06
C THR A 15 -14.18 4.41 -6.89
N LYS A 16 -13.46 5.49 -6.51
CA LYS A 16 -13.72 6.32 -5.32
C LYS A 16 -13.65 5.59 -3.98
N HIS A 17 -13.14 4.37 -3.96
CA HIS A 17 -12.93 3.58 -2.75
C HIS A 17 -11.47 3.53 -2.29
N VAL A 18 -10.57 4.04 -3.13
CA VAL A 18 -9.14 4.22 -2.86
C VAL A 18 -8.83 5.70 -2.95
N GLU A 19 -8.18 6.23 -1.92
CA GLU A 19 -7.80 7.64 -1.86
C GLU A 19 -6.51 7.90 -2.65
N ASN A 20 -5.48 7.08 -2.40
CA ASN A 20 -4.19 7.18 -3.08
C ASN A 20 -3.62 5.80 -3.35
N ALA A 21 -2.78 5.67 -4.37
CA ALA A 21 -2.08 4.42 -4.65
C ALA A 21 -0.69 4.62 -5.27
N ALA A 22 0.19 3.65 -5.08
CA ALA A 22 1.52 3.60 -5.67
C ALA A 22 1.97 2.17 -5.95
N VAL A 23 2.88 2.02 -6.91
CA VAL A 23 3.55 0.75 -7.23
C VAL A 23 5.03 0.89 -6.91
N ILE A 24 5.55 -0.04 -6.11
CA ILE A 24 6.97 -0.15 -5.77
C ILE A 24 7.55 -1.37 -6.47
N ASN A 25 8.66 -1.23 -7.18
CA ASN A 25 9.39 -2.38 -7.72
C ASN A 25 10.34 -2.95 -6.67
N ILE A 26 10.17 -4.23 -6.36
CA ILE A 26 10.90 -4.93 -5.31
C ILE A 26 12.40 -5.02 -5.63
N LYS A 27 12.75 -5.33 -6.88
CA LYS A 27 14.14 -5.49 -7.32
C LYS A 27 14.87 -4.16 -7.39
N GLN A 28 14.22 -3.14 -7.95
CA GLN A 28 14.80 -1.81 -8.10
C GLN A 28 14.75 -0.99 -6.80
N ARG A 29 13.94 -1.42 -5.81
CA ARG A 29 13.74 -0.75 -4.52
C ARG A 29 13.29 0.71 -4.67
N LYS A 30 12.43 0.98 -5.65
CA LYS A 30 11.96 2.32 -6.03
C LYS A 30 10.47 2.31 -6.36
N VAL A 31 9.84 3.48 -6.19
CA VAL A 31 8.47 3.73 -6.64
C VAL A 31 8.48 3.91 -8.16
N CYS A 32 7.65 3.15 -8.88
CA CYS A 32 7.55 3.16 -10.34
C CYS A 32 6.39 4.00 -10.87
N ALA A 33 5.30 4.08 -10.09
CA ALA A 33 4.12 4.87 -10.41
C ALA A 33 3.42 5.27 -9.10
N SER A 34 2.77 6.42 -9.10
CA SER A 34 1.93 6.85 -7.97
C SER A 34 0.83 7.79 -8.45
N THR A 35 -0.31 7.75 -7.76
CA THR A 35 -1.44 8.63 -8.07
C THR A 35 -1.06 10.09 -7.82
N PHE A 36 -1.74 11.02 -8.49
CA PHE A 36 -1.40 12.44 -8.41
C PHE A 36 -1.42 12.94 -6.95
N GLY A 37 -0.36 13.65 -6.55
CA GLY A 37 -0.20 14.16 -5.18
C GLY A 37 0.25 13.11 -4.14
N PHE A 38 0.32 11.83 -4.51
CA PHE A 38 0.80 10.78 -3.61
C PHE A 38 2.30 10.53 -3.80
N ASN A 39 3.10 11.17 -2.94
CA ASN A 39 4.53 10.89 -2.85
C ASN A 39 4.78 9.86 -1.73
N VAL A 40 5.39 8.72 -2.10
CA VAL A 40 5.86 7.70 -1.15
C VAL A 40 7.36 7.88 -0.94
N PRO A 41 7.80 8.25 0.28
CA PRO A 41 9.23 8.43 0.54
C PRO A 41 10.00 7.12 0.27
N PRO A 42 11.23 7.20 -0.28
CA PRO A 42 12.04 6.02 -0.57
C PRO A 42 12.27 5.11 0.64
N GLU A 43 12.43 5.70 1.83
CA GLU A 43 12.55 4.97 3.10
C GLU A 43 11.29 4.16 3.43
N ASN A 44 10.09 4.71 3.20
CA ASN A 44 8.84 3.97 3.40
C ASN A 44 8.71 2.83 2.39
N ALA A 45 9.13 3.03 1.14
CA ALA A 45 9.14 1.98 0.14
C ALA A 45 10.09 0.83 0.54
N LEU A 46 11.29 1.17 1.02
CA LEU A 46 12.25 0.19 1.56
C LEU A 46 11.71 -0.53 2.79
N ASN A 47 11.06 0.19 3.70
CA ASN A 47 10.45 -0.37 4.90
C ASN A 47 9.33 -1.37 4.54
N LEU A 48 8.51 -1.08 3.52
CA LEU A 48 7.49 -2.00 3.03
C LEU A 48 8.12 -3.26 2.40
N ILE A 49 9.17 -3.11 1.59
CA ILE A 49 9.91 -4.27 1.06
C ILE A 49 10.47 -5.10 2.22
N HIS A 50 11.08 -4.47 3.22
CA HIS A 50 11.64 -5.16 4.38
C HIS A 50 10.55 -5.86 5.23
N ALA A 51 9.40 -5.22 5.39
CA ALA A 51 8.24 -5.77 6.09
C ALA A 51 7.83 -7.12 5.53
N PHE A 52 7.68 -7.23 4.20
CA PHE A 52 7.32 -8.48 3.54
C PHE A 52 8.39 -9.57 3.62
N HIS A 53 9.67 -9.21 3.60
CA HIS A 53 10.76 -10.19 3.52
C HIS A 53 11.26 -10.68 4.88
N LYS A 54 11.21 -9.86 5.93
CA LYS A 54 11.90 -10.17 7.20
C LYS A 54 11.10 -9.84 8.45
N ASN A 55 10.13 -8.93 8.38
CA ASN A 55 9.56 -8.30 9.58
C ASN A 55 8.07 -8.57 9.79
N LEU A 56 7.45 -9.54 9.11
CA LEU A 56 6.01 -9.81 9.26
C LEU A 56 5.58 -10.00 10.72
N LEU A 57 6.35 -10.74 11.51
CA LEU A 57 6.05 -10.94 12.94
C LEU A 57 6.11 -9.64 13.74
N GLN A 58 7.05 -8.76 13.42
CA GLN A 58 7.16 -7.45 14.06
C GLN A 58 6.00 -6.55 13.65
N VAL A 59 5.66 -6.51 12.36
CA VAL A 59 4.50 -5.75 11.86
C VAL A 59 3.22 -6.19 12.54
N ARG A 60 2.99 -7.50 12.74
CA ARG A 60 1.83 -8.02 13.47
C ARG A 60 1.75 -7.49 14.90
N LYS A 61 2.89 -7.37 15.60
CA LYS A 61 2.94 -6.96 17.01
C LYS A 61 2.88 -5.44 17.18
N GLU A 62 3.65 -4.72 16.37
CA GLU A 62 3.96 -3.31 16.59
C GLU A 62 3.31 -2.40 15.55
N GLY A 63 2.83 -2.94 14.42
CA GLY A 63 2.38 -2.14 13.29
C GLY A 63 3.55 -1.65 12.43
N LEU A 64 3.34 -0.56 11.71
CA LEU A 64 4.36 0.01 10.81
C LEU A 64 4.17 1.53 10.66
N TYR A 65 5.28 2.24 10.48
CA TYR A 65 5.29 3.67 10.19
C TYR A 65 5.27 3.93 8.69
N PHE A 66 4.30 4.73 8.26
CA PHE A 66 4.16 5.16 6.87
C PHE A 66 3.86 6.66 6.80
N LYS A 67 4.72 7.43 6.10
CA LYS A 67 4.64 8.89 6.01
C LYS A 67 4.43 9.55 7.38
N GLU A 68 5.35 9.26 8.31
CA GLU A 68 5.37 9.80 9.69
C GLU A 68 4.16 9.44 10.56
N LYS A 69 3.23 8.61 10.06
CA LYS A 69 2.08 8.12 10.82
C LYS A 69 2.27 6.66 11.19
N HIS A 70 1.96 6.33 12.44
CA HIS A 70 1.91 4.94 12.91
C HIS A 70 0.58 4.30 12.50
N TYR A 71 0.66 3.08 11.98
CA TYR A 71 -0.52 2.26 11.70
C TYR A 71 -0.44 0.94 12.46
N LYS A 72 -1.55 0.56 13.10
CA LYS A 72 -1.69 -0.75 13.74
C LYS A 72 -1.96 -1.80 12.68
N CYS A 73 -1.39 -2.99 12.86
CA CYS A 73 -1.63 -4.11 11.96
C CYS A 73 -3.02 -4.71 12.18
N VAL A 74 -3.72 -4.93 11.06
CA VAL A 74 -4.98 -5.70 11.01
C VAL A 74 -4.69 -7.09 10.43
N ARG A 75 -3.85 -7.16 9.40
CA ARG A 75 -3.38 -8.40 8.76
C ARG A 75 -1.95 -8.19 8.29
N ALA A 76 -1.12 -9.22 8.40
CA ALA A 76 0.19 -9.25 7.76
C ALA A 76 0.56 -10.70 7.47
N ASP A 77 0.70 -11.04 6.20
CA ASP A 77 1.16 -12.34 5.74
C ASP A 77 2.13 -12.16 4.56
N GLU A 78 2.48 -13.26 3.89
CA GLU A 78 3.49 -13.25 2.84
C GLU A 78 3.12 -12.37 1.65
N ASN A 79 1.82 -12.20 1.37
CA ASN A 79 1.34 -11.48 0.19
C ASN A 79 0.67 -10.16 0.56
N SER A 80 0.10 -10.04 1.75
CA SER A 80 -0.74 -8.89 2.08
C SER A 80 -0.45 -8.34 3.48
N ILE A 81 -0.33 -7.01 3.57
CA ILE A 81 -0.22 -6.26 4.81
C ILE A 81 -1.32 -5.20 4.83
N TYR A 82 -2.22 -5.31 5.80
CA TYR A 82 -3.30 -4.35 6.04
C TYR A 82 -3.06 -3.65 7.36
N LEU A 83 -3.03 -2.33 7.31
CA LEU A 83 -2.76 -1.48 8.46
C LEU A 83 -3.85 -0.41 8.58
N LYS A 84 -4.14 0.00 9.81
CA LYS A 84 -5.17 0.98 10.12
C LYS A 84 -4.69 1.96 11.18
N ASN A 85 -5.11 3.21 11.06
CA ASN A 85 -4.99 4.24 12.10
C ASN A 85 -6.31 5.04 12.19
N PRO A 86 -6.41 6.07 13.05
CA PRO A 86 -7.63 6.89 13.14
C PRO A 86 -7.97 7.66 11.85
N ASP A 87 -6.97 7.99 11.03
CA ASP A 87 -7.14 8.78 9.80
C ASP A 87 -7.55 7.93 8.59
N GLY A 88 -7.50 6.60 8.70
CA GLY A 88 -7.74 5.69 7.59
C GLY A 88 -6.94 4.40 7.66
N GLY A 89 -6.48 3.90 6.52
CA GLY A 89 -5.63 2.72 6.46
C GLY A 89 -4.77 2.62 5.22
N LEU A 90 -3.87 1.65 5.28
CA LEU A 90 -2.86 1.34 4.27
C LEU A 90 -2.97 -0.15 3.93
N ILE A 91 -3.23 -0.44 2.66
CA ILE A 91 -3.23 -1.78 2.11
C ILE A 91 -1.96 -1.91 1.25
N ALA A 92 -1.14 -2.91 1.54
CA ALA A 92 0.00 -3.27 0.71
C ALA A 92 -0.14 -4.73 0.26
N VAL A 93 -0.06 -4.96 -1.05
CA VAL A 93 -0.15 -6.29 -1.68
C VAL A 93 1.12 -6.53 -2.48
N LYS A 94 1.80 -7.63 -2.18
CA LYS A 94 3.05 -8.06 -2.78
C LYS A 94 2.77 -9.06 -3.90
N THR A 95 3.18 -8.71 -5.10
CA THR A 95 3.28 -9.63 -6.24
C THR A 95 4.70 -10.17 -6.37
N LYS A 96 4.99 -10.93 -7.43
CA LYS A 96 6.35 -11.45 -7.67
C LYS A 96 7.40 -10.35 -7.85
N THR A 97 7.01 -9.20 -8.40
CA THR A 97 7.94 -8.13 -8.82
C THR A 97 7.62 -6.78 -8.21
N PHE A 98 6.38 -6.56 -7.77
CA PHE A 98 5.90 -5.28 -7.27
C PHE A 98 5.24 -5.39 -5.91
N ILE A 99 5.19 -4.27 -5.21
CA ILE A 99 4.27 -4.05 -4.10
C ILE A 99 3.33 -2.95 -4.52
N LEU A 100 2.04 -3.27 -4.59
CA LEU A 100 0.97 -2.31 -4.74
C LEU A 100 0.63 -1.77 -3.36
N VAL A 101 0.57 -0.45 -3.24
CA VAL A 101 0.27 0.27 -2.00
C VAL A 101 -0.93 1.15 -2.25
N ALA A 102 -1.93 1.09 -1.38
CA ALA A 102 -3.12 1.92 -1.48
C ALA A 102 -3.54 2.43 -0.10
N THR A 103 -4.06 3.67 -0.04
CA THR A 103 -4.67 4.23 1.17
C THR A 103 -6.16 4.41 1.00
N TYR A 104 -6.88 4.36 2.11
CA TYR A 104 -8.26 4.80 2.20
C TYR A 104 -8.39 5.75 3.41
N GLY A 105 -9.24 6.76 3.29
CA GLY A 105 -9.47 7.76 4.33
C GLY A 105 -10.64 7.44 5.25
N VAL A 106 -10.90 8.36 6.19
CA VAL A 106 -12.10 8.33 7.05
C VAL A 106 -13.37 8.38 6.18
N GLY A 107 -14.34 7.52 6.48
CA GLY A 107 -15.61 7.42 5.74
C GLY A 107 -15.57 6.50 4.52
N MET A 108 -14.39 6.00 4.12
CA MET A 108 -14.28 4.93 3.13
C MET A 108 -14.43 3.55 3.79
N TYR A 109 -14.89 2.56 3.02
CA TYR A 109 -15.04 1.19 3.48
C TYR A 109 -13.74 0.40 3.30
N PRO A 110 -13.08 -0.06 4.38
CA PRO A 110 -11.81 -0.79 4.27
C PRO A 110 -11.91 -2.05 3.42
N SER A 111 -13.02 -2.79 3.52
CA SER A 111 -13.25 -4.02 2.76
C SER A 111 -13.23 -3.79 1.25
N VAL A 112 -13.83 -2.68 0.79
CA VAL A 112 -13.90 -2.35 -0.65
C VAL A 112 -12.52 -1.94 -1.17
N CYS A 113 -11.76 -1.20 -0.38
CA CYS A 113 -10.37 -0.88 -0.72
C CYS A 113 -9.51 -2.15 -0.81
N VAL A 114 -9.63 -3.07 0.17
CA VAL A 114 -8.94 -4.36 0.13
C VAL A 114 -9.30 -5.14 -1.13
N GLU A 115 -10.58 -5.28 -1.45
CA GLU A 115 -11.04 -6.01 -2.64
C GLU A 115 -10.48 -5.39 -3.94
N ALA A 116 -10.53 -4.07 -4.08
CA ALA A 116 -10.01 -3.38 -5.25
C ALA A 116 -8.50 -3.58 -5.44
N VAL A 117 -7.72 -3.59 -4.36
CA VAL A 117 -6.26 -3.70 -4.39
C VAL A 117 -5.80 -5.14 -4.59
N GLU A 118 -6.48 -6.12 -3.99
CA GLU A 118 -6.14 -7.55 -4.14
C GLU A 118 -6.52 -8.11 -5.51
N THR A 119 -7.51 -7.52 -6.19
CA THR A 119 -7.98 -7.97 -7.52
C THR A 119 -7.12 -7.44 -8.67
N LEU A 120 -6.31 -6.42 -8.43
CA LEU A 120 -5.53 -5.70 -9.44
C LEU A 120 -4.26 -6.45 -9.86
#